data_AF-A0A830B894-F1
#
_entry.id   AF-A0A830B894-F1
#
_cell.length_a   1.000
_cell.length_b   1.000
_cell.length_c   1.000
_cell.angle_alpha   90.00
_cell.angle_beta   90.00
_cell.angle_gamma   90.00
#
_symmetry.space_group_name_H-M   'P 1'
#
loop_
_entity.id
_entity.type
_entity.pdbx_description
1 polymer ?
#
loop_
_entity_poly.entity_id
_entity_poly.type
_entity_poly.pdbx_seq_one_letter_code
_entity_poly.pdbx_strand_id
1 'polypeptide(L)'
;MMQLGEGVCKLRKMNFDKGPFYNFEKEISAVLEFIYQTQLEQAACTDELCVAMDQSERSYQLLGGYAAGERLYHLEIDRNWNAYIVFRPDRYVSKDTEPPTIKIPVLNASEQHMMDLDYY
;
A
#
# COMPACT_ATOMS: atom_id res chain seq x y z
N MET A 1 -2.18 -9.55 -15.53
CA MET A 1 -2.07 -8.37 -14.65
C MET A 1 -1.17 -8.80 -13.50
N MET A 2 -0.01 -8.16 -13.33
CA MET A 2 0.92 -8.53 -12.24
C MET A 2 0.37 -7.95 -10.94
N GLN A 3 0.30 -8.74 -9.87
CA GLN A 3 -0.10 -8.19 -8.58
C GLN A 3 0.98 -7.24 -8.08
N LEU A 4 0.61 -6.13 -7.44
CA LEU A 4 1.56 -5.08 -7.05
C LEU A 4 2.68 -5.64 -6.16
N GLY A 5 2.37 -6.60 -5.27
CA GLY A 5 3.35 -7.32 -4.47
C GLY A 5 4.33 -8.20 -5.28
N GLU A 6 3.88 -8.82 -6.37
CA GLU A 6 4.77 -9.59 -7.26
C GLU A 6 5.77 -8.69 -7.98
N GLY A 7 5.33 -7.49 -8.40
CA GLY A 7 6.18 -6.49 -9.03
C GLY A 7 7.28 -6.00 -8.08
N VAL A 8 6.91 -5.67 -6.83
CA VAL A 8 7.88 -5.25 -5.80
C VAL A 8 8.85 -6.38 -5.44
N CYS A 9 8.36 -7.63 -5.34
CA CYS A 9 9.22 -8.78 -5.11
C CYS A 9 10.26 -8.95 -6.23
N LYS A 10 9.87 -8.73 -7.50
CA LYS A 10 10.81 -8.76 -8.63
C LYS A 10 11.84 -7.63 -8.55
N LEU A 11 11.42 -6.40 -8.26
CA LEU A 11 12.34 -5.26 -8.08
C LEU A 11 13.37 -5.55 -6.98
N ARG A 12 12.95 -6.13 -5.85
CA ARG A 12 13.87 -6.56 -4.80
C ARG A 12 14.88 -7.59 -5.28
N LYS A 13 14.44 -8.59 -6.06
CA LYS A 13 15.31 -9.65 -6.58
C LYS A 13 16.35 -9.13 -7.58
N MET A 14 16.12 -7.98 -8.21
CA MET A 14 17.11 -7.32 -9.06
C MET A 14 18.28 -6.72 -8.26
N ASN A 15 18.20 -6.62 -6.93
CA ASN A 15 19.28 -6.21 -6.03
C ASN A 15 20.01 -4.92 -6.47
N PHE A 16 19.24 -3.88 -6.84
CA PHE A 16 19.84 -2.57 -7.12
C PHE A 16 20.47 -1.99 -5.86
N ASP A 17 21.71 -1.52 -5.96
CA ASP A 17 22.39 -0.87 -4.82
C ASP A 17 22.05 0.62 -4.70
N LYS A 18 21.63 1.25 -5.82
CA LYS A 18 21.37 2.69 -5.92
C LYS A 18 20.56 3.02 -7.19
N GLY A 19 20.12 4.27 -7.30
CA GLY A 19 19.45 4.80 -8.50
C GLY A 19 17.92 4.79 -8.39
N PRO A 20 17.22 5.17 -9.48
CA PRO A 20 15.79 5.42 -9.44
C PRO A 20 14.97 4.15 -9.09
N PHE A 21 15.38 2.98 -9.58
CA PHE A 21 14.70 1.72 -9.27
C PHE A 21 14.88 1.28 -7.81
N TYR A 22 16.07 1.48 -7.24
CA TYR A 22 16.31 1.24 -5.81
C TYR A 22 15.44 2.15 -4.94
N ASN A 23 15.44 3.46 -5.21
CA ASN A 23 14.64 4.42 -4.45
C ASN A 23 13.15 4.10 -4.56
N PHE A 24 12.66 3.84 -5.77
CA PHE A 24 11.28 3.48 -6.01
C PHE A 24 10.89 2.18 -5.28
N GLU A 25 11.73 1.14 -5.30
CA GLU A 25 11.51 -0.11 -4.56
C GLU A 25 11.30 0.14 -3.06
N LYS A 26 12.13 1.00 -2.46
CA LYS A 26 12.01 1.35 -1.04
C LYS A 26 10.72 2.10 -0.75
N GLU A 27 10.41 3.10 -1.56
CA GLU A 27 9.20 3.90 -1.38
C GLU A 27 7.94 3.05 -1.55
N ILE A 28 7.84 2.26 -2.62
CA ILE A 28 6.64 1.43 -2.86
C ILE A 28 6.50 0.32 -1.82
N SER A 29 7.62 -0.22 -1.32
CA SER A 29 7.61 -1.17 -0.21
C SER A 29 7.07 -0.56 1.07
N ALA A 30 7.46 0.66 1.40
CA ALA A 30 6.93 1.37 2.55
C ALA A 30 5.43 1.67 2.41
N VAL A 31 4.98 2.02 1.19
CA VAL A 31 3.54 2.19 0.90
C VAL A 31 2.77 0.88 1.10
N LEU A 32 3.30 -0.25 0.61
CA LEU A 32 2.67 -1.55 0.81
C LEU A 32 2.58 -1.94 2.28
N GLU A 33 3.66 -1.70 3.05
CA GLU A 33 3.67 -1.94 4.50
C GLU A 33 2.61 -1.09 5.20
N PHE A 34 2.53 0.21 4.88
CA PHE A 34 1.51 1.09 5.43
C PHE A 34 0.09 0.59 5.12
N ILE A 35 -0.18 0.17 3.87
CA ILE A 35 -1.49 -0.37 3.49
C ILE A 35 -1.81 -1.62 4.31
N TYR A 36 -0.85 -2.53 4.44
CA TYR A 36 -1.03 -3.76 5.18
C TYR A 36 -1.32 -3.50 6.67
N GLN A 37 -0.52 -2.66 7.33
CA GLN A 37 -0.73 -2.29 8.73
C GLN A 37 -2.06 -1.56 8.93
N THR A 38 -2.40 -0.63 8.04
CA THR A 38 -3.68 0.10 8.10
C THR A 38 -4.85 -0.88 7.97
N GLN A 39 -4.77 -1.87 7.07
CA GLN A 39 -5.82 -2.89 6.95
C GLN A 39 -5.93 -3.76 8.20
N LEU A 40 -4.79 -4.15 8.80
CA LEU A 40 -4.79 -4.89 10.06
C LEU A 40 -5.46 -4.09 11.17
N GLU A 41 -5.02 -2.85 11.42
CA GLU A 41 -5.62 -1.97 12.43
C GLU A 41 -7.11 -1.78 12.21
N GLN A 42 -7.50 -1.55 10.95
CA GLN A 42 -8.88 -1.32 10.60
C GLN A 42 -9.76 -2.55 10.76
N ALA A 43 -9.23 -3.75 10.53
CA ALA A 43 -9.93 -5.01 10.76
C ALA A 43 -10.00 -5.39 12.24
N ALA A 44 -9.02 -4.95 13.01
CA ALA A 44 -8.91 -5.27 14.42
C ALA A 44 -9.87 -4.47 15.30
N CYS A 45 -10.32 -3.31 14.81
CA CYS A 45 -11.11 -2.35 15.56
C CYS A 45 -12.51 -2.16 14.98
N THR A 46 -13.53 -2.42 15.81
CA THR A 46 -14.89 -1.88 15.64
C THR A 46 -15.04 -0.59 16.45
N ASP A 47 -16.19 0.08 16.37
CA ASP A 47 -16.44 1.30 17.18
C ASP A 47 -16.46 1.04 18.69
N GLU A 48 -16.65 -0.21 19.11
CA GLU A 48 -16.78 -0.59 20.53
C GLU A 48 -15.54 -1.31 21.08
N LEU A 49 -14.76 -1.99 20.22
CA LEU A 49 -13.66 -2.84 20.66
C LEU A 49 -12.52 -2.91 19.64
N CYS A 50 -11.28 -2.85 20.13
CA CYS A 50 -10.08 -3.17 19.37
C CYS A 50 -9.44 -4.45 19.91
N VAL A 51 -9.06 -5.36 19.00
CA VAL A 51 -8.33 -6.58 19.31
C VAL A 51 -6.88 -6.43 18.84
N ALA A 52 -5.92 -7.04 19.55
CA ALA A 52 -4.54 -7.07 19.04
C ALA A 52 -4.43 -8.10 17.91
N MET A 53 -3.89 -7.69 16.75
CA MET A 53 -3.61 -8.59 15.64
C MET A 53 -2.18 -9.11 15.75
N ASP A 54 -2.02 -10.28 16.38
CA ASP A 54 -0.73 -10.91 16.65
C ASP A 54 -0.24 -11.83 15.53
N GLN A 55 -0.88 -11.75 14.35
CA GLN A 55 -0.64 -12.63 13.20
C GLN A 55 -0.86 -14.13 13.53
N SER A 56 -1.60 -14.45 14.60
CA SER A 56 -2.06 -15.81 14.85
C SER A 56 -3.12 -16.24 13.83
N GLU A 57 -3.33 -17.54 13.72
CA GLU A 57 -4.42 -18.10 12.90
C GLU A 57 -5.78 -17.47 13.24
N ARG A 58 -6.01 -17.16 14.53
CA ARG A 58 -7.24 -16.51 14.99
C ARG A 58 -7.37 -15.07 14.49
N SER A 59 -6.29 -14.30 14.45
CA SER A 59 -6.29 -12.97 13.80
C SER A 59 -6.59 -13.08 12.31
N TYR A 60 -6.07 -14.08 11.61
CA TYR A 60 -6.38 -14.31 10.20
C TYR A 60 -7.84 -14.73 9.95
N GLN A 61 -8.43 -15.54 10.83
CA GLN A 61 -9.84 -15.89 10.75
C GLN A 61 -10.74 -14.66 10.94
N LEU A 62 -10.38 -13.74 11.85
CA LEU A 62 -11.09 -12.46 12.03
C LEU A 62 -10.97 -11.54 10.80
N LEU A 63 -9.83 -11.58 10.09
CA LEU A 63 -9.64 -10.86 8.82
C LEU A 63 -10.46 -11.44 7.67
N GLY A 64 -10.83 -12.72 7.72
CA GLY A 64 -11.53 -13.41 6.63
C GLY A 64 -12.88 -12.79 6.26
N GLY A 65 -13.51 -12.05 7.17
CA GLY A 65 -14.74 -11.28 6.92
C GLY A 65 -14.52 -9.77 6.76
N TYR A 66 -13.31 -9.26 7.01
CA TYR A 66 -13.02 -7.84 6.93
C TYR A 66 -13.13 -7.37 5.48
N ALA A 67 -13.94 -6.33 5.26
CA ALA A 67 -14.16 -5.70 3.95
C ALA A 67 -14.79 -6.58 2.86
N ALA A 68 -15.41 -7.70 3.24
CA ALA A 68 -16.09 -8.56 2.29
C ALA A 68 -17.25 -7.81 1.60
N GLY A 69 -17.03 -7.41 0.33
CA GLY A 69 -18.01 -6.66 -0.46
C GLY A 69 -17.96 -5.14 -0.29
N GLU A 70 -17.01 -4.60 0.49
CA GLU A 70 -16.89 -3.16 0.76
C GLU A 70 -15.70 -2.52 0.05
N ARG A 71 -15.85 -1.24 -0.33
CA ARG A 71 -14.78 -0.46 -0.95
C ARG A 71 -13.96 0.25 0.12
N LEU A 72 -12.87 -0.39 0.57
CA LEU A 72 -11.99 0.15 1.61
C LEU A 72 -11.22 1.41 1.23
N TYR A 73 -10.96 1.61 -0.06
CA TYR A 73 -10.17 2.73 -0.55
C TYR A 73 -10.56 3.12 -1.97
N HIS A 74 -10.16 4.33 -2.34
CA HIS A 74 -10.20 4.80 -3.71
C HIS A 74 -8.90 5.52 -4.08
N LEU A 75 -8.68 5.61 -5.38
CA LEU A 75 -7.57 6.34 -5.95
C LEU A 75 -8.00 7.78 -6.21
N GLU A 76 -7.22 8.74 -5.73
CA GLU A 76 -7.36 10.15 -6.09
C GLU A 76 -6.11 10.61 -6.84
N ILE A 77 -6.30 11.53 -7.79
CA ILE A 77 -5.20 12.13 -8.55
C ILE A 77 -5.32 13.64 -8.39
N ASP A 78 -4.25 14.28 -7.93
CA ASP A 78 -4.21 15.73 -7.78
C ASP A 78 -3.90 16.45 -9.10
N ARG A 79 -3.90 17.79 -9.06
CA ARG A 79 -3.59 18.63 -10.22
C ARG A 79 -2.15 18.46 -10.74
N ASN A 80 -1.27 17.92 -9.92
CA ASN A 80 0.14 17.69 -10.21
C ASN A 80 0.41 16.24 -10.64
N TRP A 81 -0.64 15.47 -11.00
CA TRP A 81 -0.56 14.07 -11.37
C TRP A 81 0.01 13.14 -10.30
N ASN A 82 0.00 13.57 -9.03
CA ASN A 82 0.30 12.66 -7.94
C ASN A 82 -0.94 11.81 -7.67
N ALA A 83 -0.72 10.50 -7.54
CA ALA A 83 -1.75 9.55 -7.19
C ALA A 83 -1.73 9.27 -5.68
N TYR A 84 -2.90 9.15 -5.07
CA TYR A 84 -3.09 8.89 -3.64
C TYR A 84 -4.09 7.77 -3.43
N ILE A 85 -3.82 6.90 -2.46
CA ILE A 85 -4.79 5.93 -1.95
C ILE A 85 -5.45 6.57 -0.73
N VAL A 86 -6.74 6.83 -0.82
CA VAL A 86 -7.54 7.41 0.26
C VAL A 86 -8.39 6.30 0.86
N PHE A 87 -8.21 6.05 2.15
CA PHE A 87 -8.96 5.02 2.87
C PHE A 87 -10.36 5.57 3.23
N ARG A 88 -11.41 4.78 2.98
CA ARG A 88 -12.80 5.13 3.32
C ARG A 88 -13.46 4.05 4.18
N PRO A 89 -13.01 3.80 5.42
CA PRO A 89 -13.84 3.05 6.33
C PRO A 89 -14.97 3.96 6.86
N ASP A 90 -16.17 3.39 7.02
CA ASP A 90 -17.40 4.12 7.41
C ASP A 90 -17.24 4.95 8.70
N ARG A 91 -16.29 4.58 9.57
CA ARG A 91 -15.90 5.32 10.79
C ARG A 91 -15.37 6.74 10.56
N TYR A 92 -14.90 7.09 9.37
CA TYR A 92 -14.52 8.48 9.03
C TYR A 92 -15.65 9.28 8.40
N VAL A 93 -16.78 8.65 8.05
CA VAL A 93 -17.94 9.37 7.50
C VAL A 93 -18.67 10.13 8.61
N SER A 94 -18.58 9.65 9.85
CA SER A 94 -19.31 10.18 11.03
C SER A 94 -18.47 11.07 11.95
N LYS A 95 -17.14 11.07 11.80
CA LYS A 95 -16.21 11.91 12.57
C LYS A 95 -15.60 12.90 11.58
N ASP A 96 -15.57 14.21 11.88
CA ASP A 96 -14.91 15.28 11.09
C ASP A 96 -13.36 15.10 10.99
N THR A 97 -12.88 13.87 10.86
CA THR A 97 -11.48 13.48 10.80
C THR A 97 -11.16 13.10 9.37
N GLU A 98 -10.12 13.70 8.82
CA GLU A 98 -9.68 13.40 7.46
C GLU A 98 -9.30 11.91 7.32
N PRO A 99 -9.70 11.26 6.20
CA PRO A 99 -9.37 9.88 5.96
C PRO A 99 -7.85 9.67 5.83
N PRO A 100 -7.30 8.57 6.34
CA PRO A 100 -5.91 8.19 6.10
C PRO A 100 -5.64 8.17 4.61
N THR A 101 -4.58 8.86 4.20
CA THR A 101 -4.24 9.03 2.79
C THR A 101 -2.76 8.77 2.62
N ILE A 102 -2.40 7.99 1.60
CA ILE A 102 -1.01 7.72 1.26
C ILE A 102 -0.72 8.03 -0.21
N LYS A 103 0.39 8.73 -0.44
CA LYS A 103 0.88 9.04 -1.79
C LYS A 103 1.51 7.81 -2.43
N ILE A 104 1.16 7.53 -3.66
CA ILE A 104 1.81 6.50 -4.48
C ILE A 104 3.10 7.10 -5.07
N PRO A 105 4.26 6.45 -4.88
CA PRO A 105 5.51 6.92 -5.45
C PRO A 105 5.49 6.85 -6.97
N VAL A 106 6.25 7.75 -7.59
CA VAL A 106 6.38 7.83 -9.06
C VAL A 106 7.79 7.41 -9.43
N LEU A 107 7.91 6.40 -10.28
CA LEU A 107 9.20 5.99 -10.83
C LEU A 107 9.67 7.02 -11.86
N ASN A 108 10.63 7.84 -11.45
CA ASN A 108 11.32 8.77 -12.35
C ASN A 108 12.62 8.14 -12.87
N ALA A 109 12.52 7.40 -13.97
CA ALA A 109 13.66 6.79 -14.64
C ALA A 109 13.84 7.38 -16.05
N SER A 110 15.10 7.56 -16.47
CA SER A 110 15.44 7.95 -17.85
C SER A 110 15.61 6.72 -18.73
N GLU A 111 15.64 6.92 -20.05
CA GLU A 111 15.90 5.84 -21.02
C GLU A 111 17.24 5.15 -20.76
N GLN A 112 18.28 5.90 -20.38
CA GLN A 112 19.58 5.32 -20.00
C GLN A 112 19.46 4.35 -18.82
N HIS A 113 18.68 4.70 -17.80
CA HIS A 113 18.45 3.81 -16.67
C HIS A 113 17.75 2.52 -17.09
N MET A 114 16.89 2.55 -18.12
CA MET A 114 16.25 1.34 -18.68
C MET A 114 17.26 0.50 -19.47
N MET A 115 18.08 1.13 -20.31
CA MET A 115 19.11 0.42 -21.08
C MET A 115 20.11 -0.30 -20.17
N ASP A 116 20.50 0.31 -19.05
CA ASP A 116 21.42 -0.30 -18.08
C ASP A 116 20.83 -1.59 -17.44
N LEU A 117 19.51 -1.81 -17.51
CA LEU A 117 18.86 -3.06 -17.06
C LEU A 117 18.93 -4.19 -18.09
N ASP A 118 18.90 -3.87 -19.38
CA ASP A 118 18.91 -4.86 -20.47
C ASP A 118 20.28 -5.53 -20.66
N TYR A 119 21.33 -4.99 -20.03
CA TYR A 119 22.68 -5.54 -20.02
C TYR A 119 22.96 -6.49 -18.83
N TYR A 120 21.96 -6.78 -17.98
CA TYR A 120 22.06 -7.68 -16.82
C TYR A 120 21.26 -8.97 -16.99
#